data_AF-A0A2H0MKB6-F1
#
_entry.id   AF-A0A2H0MKB6-F1
#
_cell.length_a   1.000
_cell.length_b   1.000
_cell.length_c   1.000
_cell.angle_alpha   90.00
_cell.angle_beta   90.00
_cell.angle_gamma   90.00
#
_symmetry.space_group_name_H-M   'P 1'
#
loop_
_entity.id
_entity.type
_entity.pdbx_description
1 polymer ?
#
loop_
_entity_poly.entity_id
_entity_poly.type
_entity_poly.pdbx_seq_one_letter_code
_entity_poly.pdbx_strand_id
1 'polypeptide(L)'
;MRGKRFICFAFILVLVLHGPEIVFGAGEELREPNPARGKNFLEGLENLHREALDWFNHQKADRIEQLENILHIKLFQTNVFFGTVAGIFSLLVVLFVTKFVYNVLRDSTIAMYEMGLKLQGKDTARVQSHSGSPLESASRKEQDPPRRVTRVAAAKKKFLLGDVICNFVNPSITRENIDEALTRQKERNPRPLFGNVLVELGSVSPEEVDKALSLQKRYRQQNFT
;
A
#
# COMPACT_ATOMS: atom_id res chain seq x y z
N MET A 1 -22.09 8.84 6.19
CA MET A 1 -22.19 9.98 7.15
C MET A 1 -23.43 10.88 6.98
N ARG A 2 -24.35 10.66 6.02
CA ARG A 2 -25.51 11.55 5.81
C ARG A 2 -26.67 11.40 6.82
N GLY A 3 -26.82 10.25 7.49
CA GLY A 3 -27.96 10.00 8.38
C GLY A 3 -27.99 10.78 9.70
N LYS A 4 -26.83 11.07 10.32
CA LYS A 4 -26.78 11.75 11.63
C LYS A 4 -27.29 13.20 11.59
N ARG A 5 -27.16 13.87 10.44
CA ARG A 5 -27.66 15.24 10.27
C ARG A 5 -29.19 15.28 10.15
N PHE A 6 -29.81 14.21 9.67
CA PHE A 6 -31.25 14.17 9.43
C PHE A 6 -32.07 14.05 10.72
N ILE A 7 -31.56 13.34 11.74
CA ILE A 7 -32.27 13.12 13.01
C ILE A 7 -32.18 14.33 13.93
N CYS A 8 -31.01 14.97 14.02
CA CYS A 8 -30.90 16.26 14.70
C CYS A 8 -31.79 17.31 14.02
N PHE A 9 -31.86 17.30 12.68
CA PHE A 9 -32.80 18.16 11.97
C PHE A 9 -34.25 17.82 12.25
N ALA A 10 -34.66 16.56 12.27
CA ALA A 10 -36.04 16.17 12.54
C ALA A 10 -36.47 16.56 13.97
N PHE A 11 -35.60 16.36 14.97
CA PHE A 11 -35.89 16.73 16.35
C PHE A 11 -35.97 18.26 16.54
N ILE A 12 -35.05 19.00 15.91
CA ILE A 12 -35.10 20.47 15.89
C ILE A 12 -36.32 20.95 15.11
N LEU A 13 -36.69 20.31 14.00
CA LEU A 13 -37.84 20.67 13.18
C LEU A 13 -39.16 20.45 13.94
N VAL A 14 -39.29 19.36 14.69
CA VAL A 14 -40.46 19.10 15.55
C VAL A 14 -40.54 20.13 16.68
N LEU A 15 -39.42 20.45 17.34
CA LEU A 15 -39.37 21.50 18.37
C LEU A 15 -39.70 22.89 17.79
N VAL A 16 -39.25 23.21 16.58
CA VAL A 16 -39.47 24.50 15.93
C VAL A 16 -40.89 24.61 15.37
N LEU A 17 -41.47 23.53 14.84
CA LEU A 17 -42.82 23.55 14.27
C LEU A 17 -43.93 23.47 15.33
N HIS A 18 -43.68 22.89 16.50
CA HIS A 18 -44.70 22.72 17.54
C HIS A 18 -44.43 23.52 18.82
N GLY A 19 -43.21 24.04 19.00
CA GLY A 19 -42.88 24.96 20.10
C GLY A 19 -43.75 26.23 20.17
N PRO A 20 -44.13 26.88 19.05
CA PRO A 20 -44.88 28.13 19.11
C PRO A 20 -46.29 27.96 19.68
N GLU A 21 -47.01 26.88 19.38
CA GLU A 21 -48.37 26.66 19.91
C GLU A 21 -48.37 26.35 21.41
N ILE A 22 -47.29 25.75 21.92
CA ILE A 22 -47.12 25.43 23.35
C ILE A 22 -46.70 26.68 24.15
N VAL A 23 -45.96 27.61 23.53
CA VAL A 23 -45.40 28.80 24.20
C VAL A 23 -46.26 30.06 24.02
N PHE A 24 -46.99 30.21 22.91
CA PHE A 24 -47.77 31.42 22.60
C PHE A 24 -49.30 31.26 22.73
N GLY A 25 -49.81 30.09 23.10
CA GLY A 25 -51.24 29.85 23.32
C GLY A 25 -51.83 30.42 24.64
N ALA A 26 -51.04 31.12 25.46
CA ALA A 26 -51.47 31.68 26.74
C ALA A 26 -52.14 33.07 26.63
N GLY A 27 -52.51 33.49 25.43
CA GLY A 27 -52.87 34.87 25.11
C GLY A 27 -54.27 35.34 25.54
N GLU A 28 -55.37 34.61 25.28
CA GLU A 28 -56.66 35.33 25.27
C GLU A 28 -57.96 34.61 25.68
N GLU A 29 -57.97 33.35 26.15
CA GLU A 29 -59.20 32.79 26.75
C GLU A 29 -58.91 31.92 27.99
N LEU A 30 -59.21 32.48 29.17
CA LEU A 30 -59.35 31.76 30.44
C LEU A 30 -60.59 30.84 30.42
N ARG A 31 -60.60 29.86 29.54
CA ARG A 31 -61.58 28.76 29.56
C ARG A 31 -60.94 27.60 30.31
N GLU A 32 -61.64 27.08 31.32
CA GLU A 32 -61.08 26.14 32.30
C GLU A 32 -60.26 25.01 31.65
N PRO A 33 -59.03 24.76 32.14
CA PRO A 33 -58.13 23.78 31.55
C PRO A 33 -58.77 22.39 31.61
N ASN A 34 -59.04 21.78 30.46
CA ASN A 34 -59.54 20.41 30.40
C ASN A 34 -58.42 19.43 30.78
N PRO A 35 -58.47 18.77 31.95
CA PRO A 35 -57.40 17.90 32.43
C PRO A 35 -57.22 16.64 31.55
N ALA A 36 -58.23 16.27 30.75
CA ALA A 36 -58.13 15.14 29.84
C ALA A 36 -57.16 15.39 28.68
N ARG A 37 -56.98 16.63 28.23
CA ARG A 37 -56.09 16.96 27.12
C ARG A 37 -54.61 16.81 27.48
N GLY A 38 -54.24 17.10 28.74
CA GLY A 38 -52.87 16.94 29.24
C GLY A 38 -52.43 15.47 29.32
N LYS A 39 -53.32 14.55 29.70
CA LYS A 39 -53.01 13.12 29.82
C LYS A 39 -52.65 12.49 28.48
N ASN A 40 -53.45 12.73 27.44
CA ASN A 40 -53.21 12.19 26.10
C ASN A 40 -51.90 12.70 25.50
N PHE A 41 -51.51 13.94 25.81
CA PHE A 41 -50.24 14.51 25.37
C PHE A 41 -49.03 13.84 26.04
N LEU A 42 -49.08 13.64 27.37
CA LEU A 42 -48.01 12.96 28.09
C LEU A 42 -47.83 11.51 27.65
N GLU A 43 -48.93 10.78 27.43
CA GLU A 43 -48.89 9.41 26.92
C GLU A 43 -48.29 9.35 25.50
N GLY A 44 -48.63 10.29 24.63
CA GLY A 44 -48.01 10.42 23.31
C GLY A 44 -46.50 10.70 23.37
N LEU A 45 -46.07 11.50 24.34
CA LEU A 45 -44.66 11.86 24.55
C LEU A 45 -43.85 10.69 25.11
N GLU A 46 -44.42 9.89 26.00
CA GLU A 46 -43.82 8.66 26.50
C GLU A 46 -43.70 7.58 25.42
N ASN A 47 -44.70 7.44 24.56
CA ASN A 47 -44.66 6.50 23.43
C ASN A 47 -43.59 6.90 22.42
N LEU A 48 -43.52 8.19 22.06
CA LEU A 48 -42.46 8.71 21.18
C LEU A 48 -41.06 8.52 21.78
N HIS A 49 -40.92 8.72 23.09
CA HIS A 49 -39.65 8.49 23.78
C HIS A 49 -39.22 7.02 23.73
N ARG A 50 -40.17 6.08 23.95
CA ARG A 50 -39.92 4.64 23.83
C ARG A 50 -39.50 4.23 22.43
N GLU A 51 -40.24 4.67 21.39
CA GLU A 51 -39.89 4.38 19.99
C GLU A 51 -38.51 4.94 19.61
N ALA A 52 -38.18 6.15 20.06
CA ALA A 52 -36.87 6.75 19.81
C ALA A 52 -35.74 5.96 20.50
N LEU A 53 -35.97 5.47 21.72
CA LEU A 53 -35.00 4.66 22.46
C LEU A 53 -34.79 3.29 21.80
N ASP A 54 -35.86 2.63 21.37
CA ASP A 54 -35.79 1.34 20.66
C ASP A 54 -35.06 1.49 19.32
N TRP A 55 -35.38 2.53 18.55
CA TRP A 55 -34.68 2.84 17.31
C TRP A 55 -33.17 3.08 17.54
N PHE A 56 -32.82 3.81 18.61
CA PHE A 56 -31.42 4.06 18.96
C PHE A 56 -30.69 2.78 19.38
N ASN A 57 -31.33 1.93 20.19
CA ASN A 57 -30.78 0.66 20.63
C ASN A 57 -30.57 -0.30 19.45
N HIS A 58 -31.52 -0.35 18.52
CA HIS A 58 -31.42 -1.13 17.30
C HIS A 58 -30.24 -0.66 16.43
N GLN A 59 -30.10 0.66 16.22
CA GLN A 59 -28.96 1.24 15.49
C GLN A 59 -27.61 0.97 16.18
N LYS A 60 -27.58 0.89 17.51
CA LYS A 60 -26.36 0.55 18.25
C LYS A 60 -25.98 -0.91 18.04
N ALA A 61 -26.95 -1.82 18.06
CA ALA A 61 -26.74 -3.25 17.81
C ALA A 61 -26.16 -3.49 16.40
N ASP A 62 -26.77 -2.91 15.37
CA ASP A 62 -26.29 -3.03 13.97
C ASP A 62 -24.85 -2.53 13.81
N ARG A 63 -24.50 -1.44 14.49
CA ARG A 63 -23.14 -0.88 14.44
C ARG A 63 -22.13 -1.76 15.15
N ILE A 64 -22.51 -2.40 16.25
CA ILE A 64 -21.64 -3.34 16.98
C ILE A 64 -21.37 -4.54 16.08
N GLU A 65 -22.40 -5.12 15.46
CA GLU A 65 -22.24 -6.25 14.53
C GLU A 65 -21.37 -5.89 13.31
N GLN A 66 -21.58 -4.71 12.72
CA GLN A 66 -20.72 -4.23 11.64
C GLN A 66 -19.25 -4.06 12.08
N LEU A 67 -19.01 -3.57 13.30
CA LEU A 67 -17.66 -3.40 13.84
C LEU A 67 -17.01 -4.76 14.11
N GLU A 68 -17.73 -5.72 14.66
CA GLU A 68 -17.25 -7.09 14.87
C GLU A 68 -16.88 -7.76 13.55
N ASN A 69 -17.73 -7.64 12.53
CA ASN A 69 -17.44 -8.16 11.19
C ASN A 69 -16.17 -7.53 10.57
N ILE A 70 -16.01 -6.21 10.69
CA ILE A 70 -14.80 -5.51 10.22
C ILE A 70 -13.57 -5.96 11.02
N LEU A 71 -13.70 -6.14 12.33
CA LEU A 71 -12.61 -6.58 13.21
C LEU A 71 -12.16 -8.01 12.82
N HIS A 72 -13.10 -8.92 12.61
CA HIS A 72 -12.82 -10.30 12.17
C HIS A 72 -12.07 -10.34 10.83
N ILE A 73 -12.49 -9.55 9.86
CA ILE A 73 -11.81 -9.45 8.55
C ILE A 73 -10.37 -8.94 8.72
N LYS A 74 -10.16 -7.91 9.55
CA LYS A 74 -8.82 -7.35 9.78
C LYS A 74 -7.91 -8.30 10.56
N LEU A 75 -8.42 -8.98 11.57
CA LEU A 75 -7.70 -10.00 12.32
C LEU A 75 -7.27 -11.16 11.41
N PHE A 76 -8.18 -11.62 10.54
CA PHE A 76 -7.88 -12.66 9.56
C PHE A 76 -6.75 -12.24 8.61
N GLN A 77 -6.83 -11.05 8.00
CA GLN A 77 -5.79 -10.53 7.12
C GLN A 77 -4.43 -10.41 7.83
N THR A 78 -4.44 -9.97 9.09
CA THR A 78 -3.23 -9.82 9.90
C THR A 78 -2.58 -11.18 10.17
N ASN A 79 -3.36 -12.20 10.53
CA ASN A 79 -2.86 -13.55 10.78
C ASN A 79 -2.28 -14.19 9.51
N VAL A 80 -2.95 -14.04 8.35
CA VAL A 80 -2.45 -14.54 7.07
C VAL A 80 -1.11 -13.88 6.70
N PHE A 81 -1.00 -12.57 6.92
CA PHE A 81 0.24 -11.84 6.68
C PHE A 81 1.39 -12.35 7.57
N PHE A 82 1.16 -12.48 8.88
CA PHE A 82 2.17 -13.00 9.80
C PHE A 82 2.57 -14.45 9.46
N GLY A 83 1.61 -15.30 9.09
CA GLY A 83 1.89 -16.68 8.67
C GLY A 83 2.80 -16.75 7.44
N THR A 84 2.57 -15.87 6.46
CA THR A 84 3.39 -15.81 5.24
C THR A 84 4.80 -15.33 5.55
N VAL A 85 4.94 -14.27 6.35
CA VAL A 85 6.25 -13.73 6.77
C VAL A 85 7.03 -14.77 7.57
N ALA A 86 6.38 -15.45 8.53
CA ALA A 86 6.99 -16.51 9.32
C ALA A 86 7.43 -17.71 8.45
N GLY A 87 6.61 -18.09 7.45
CA GLY A 87 6.95 -19.14 6.50
C GLY A 87 8.18 -18.81 5.66
N ILE A 88 8.26 -17.59 5.12
CA ILE A 88 9.43 -17.12 4.36
C ILE A 88 10.68 -17.11 5.25
N PHE A 89 10.56 -16.59 6.48
CA PHE A 89 11.68 -16.55 7.42
C PHE A 89 12.18 -17.96 7.77
N SER A 90 11.27 -18.89 8.03
CA SER A 90 11.60 -20.30 8.27
C SER A 90 12.39 -20.91 7.11
N LEU A 91 11.96 -20.67 5.87
CA LEU A 91 12.67 -21.13 4.67
C LEU A 91 14.08 -20.53 4.54
N LEU A 92 14.25 -19.24 4.86
CA LEU A 92 15.56 -18.59 4.86
C LEU A 92 16.50 -19.20 5.91
N VAL A 93 15.98 -19.52 7.10
CA VAL A 93 16.76 -20.19 8.16
C VAL A 93 17.22 -21.57 7.70
N VAL A 94 16.34 -22.36 7.08
CA VAL A 94 16.71 -23.68 6.53
C VAL A 94 17.81 -23.53 5.48
N LEU A 95 17.66 -22.63 4.51
CA LEU A 95 18.68 -22.39 3.47
C LEU A 95 20.02 -21.95 4.06
N PHE A 96 19.99 -21.11 5.10
CA PHE A 96 21.19 -20.67 5.81
C PHE A 96 21.92 -21.86 6.45
N VAL A 97 21.19 -22.71 7.18
CA VAL A 97 21.75 -23.90 7.83
C VAL A 97 22.30 -24.88 6.79
N THR A 98 21.57 -25.14 5.70
CA THR A 98 22.05 -26.01 4.62
C THR A 98 23.33 -25.48 3.99
N LYS A 99 23.41 -24.17 3.70
CA LYS A 99 24.62 -23.54 3.16
C LYS A 99 25.79 -23.62 4.15
N PHE A 100 25.53 -23.42 5.44
CA PHE A 100 26.54 -23.55 6.49
C PHE A 100 27.12 -24.97 6.54
N VAL A 101 26.26 -26.00 6.58
CA VAL A 101 26.67 -27.41 6.56
C VAL A 101 27.47 -27.74 5.29
N TYR A 102 27.01 -27.28 4.13
CA TYR A 102 27.72 -27.48 2.86
C TYR A 102 29.14 -26.88 2.90
N ASN A 103 29.29 -25.65 3.41
CA ASN A 103 30.59 -25.01 3.53
C ASN A 103 31.52 -25.79 4.47
N VAL A 104 31.03 -26.22 5.64
CA VAL A 104 31.81 -27.03 6.60
C VAL A 104 32.27 -28.34 5.98
N LEU A 105 31.38 -29.06 5.27
CA LEU A 105 31.72 -30.31 4.60
C LEU A 105 32.74 -30.09 3.48
N ARG A 106 32.59 -29.04 2.68
CA ARG A 106 33.51 -28.69 1.59
C ARG A 106 34.91 -28.37 2.14
N ASP A 107 34.99 -27.58 3.20
CA ASP A 107 36.29 -27.19 3.77
C ASP A 107 36.98 -28.41 4.43
N SER A 108 36.20 -29.31 5.04
CA SER A 108 36.68 -30.59 5.58
C SER A 108 37.21 -31.54 4.48
N THR A 109 36.49 -31.67 3.36
CA THR A 109 36.96 -32.54 2.26
C THR A 109 38.25 -32.01 1.63
N ILE A 110 38.36 -30.69 1.42
CA ILE A 110 39.59 -30.07 0.92
C ILE A 110 40.77 -30.38 1.85
N ALA A 111 40.60 -30.25 3.17
CA ALA A 111 41.64 -30.56 4.15
C ALA A 111 42.07 -32.04 4.11
N MET A 112 41.10 -32.96 3.97
CA MET A 112 41.37 -34.40 3.83
C MET A 112 42.14 -34.72 2.54
N TYR A 113 41.79 -34.11 1.41
CA TYR A 113 42.52 -34.28 0.15
C TYR A 113 43.96 -33.76 0.23
N GLU A 114 44.17 -32.59 0.85
CA GLU A 114 45.51 -32.02 1.02
C GLU A 114 46.38 -32.90 1.92
N MET A 115 45.81 -33.47 2.98
CA MET A 115 46.52 -34.40 3.87
C MET A 115 46.86 -35.72 3.15
N GLY A 116 45.94 -36.26 2.34
CA GLY A 116 46.19 -37.46 1.54
C GLY A 116 47.31 -37.27 0.52
N LEU A 117 47.36 -36.12 -0.16
CA LEU A 117 48.43 -35.77 -1.09
C LEU A 117 49.80 -35.67 -0.40
N LYS A 118 49.85 -35.08 0.81
CA LYS A 118 51.10 -35.01 1.60
C LYS A 118 51.62 -36.39 2.02
N LEU A 119 50.74 -37.36 2.23
CA LEU A 119 51.13 -38.75 2.53
C LEU A 119 51.63 -39.49 1.28
N GLN A 120 51.13 -39.17 0.09
CA GLN A 120 51.49 -39.84 -1.16
C GLN A 120 52.73 -39.25 -1.85
N GLY A 121 53.08 -37.98 -1.57
CA GLY A 121 54.13 -37.23 -2.28
C GLY A 121 55.53 -37.19 -1.64
N LYS A 122 55.83 -38.00 -0.61
CA LYS A 122 57.10 -37.85 0.13
C LYS A 122 58.34 -38.43 -0.57
N ASP A 123 58.21 -39.11 -1.72
CA ASP A 123 59.34 -39.75 -2.41
C ASP A 123 59.72 -39.18 -3.79
N THR A 124 59.04 -38.15 -4.32
CA THR A 124 59.29 -37.67 -5.70
C THR A 124 60.15 -36.40 -5.80
N ALA A 125 60.64 -35.83 -4.70
CA ALA A 125 61.51 -34.65 -4.73
C ALA A 125 63.01 -34.98 -4.59
N ARG A 126 63.56 -35.77 -5.54
CA ARG A 126 65.00 -35.77 -5.84
C ARG A 126 65.26 -35.74 -7.35
N VAL A 127 64.77 -34.71 -8.04
CA VAL A 127 65.39 -34.26 -9.30
C VAL A 127 65.36 -32.73 -9.32
N GLN A 128 66.51 -32.16 -8.98
CA GLN A 128 66.86 -30.77 -9.28
C GLN A 128 67.17 -30.64 -10.78
N SER A 129 66.67 -29.60 -11.43
CA SER A 129 67.41 -28.86 -12.46
C SER A 129 66.75 -27.47 -12.54
N HIS A 130 67.28 -26.42 -11.94
CA HIS A 130 68.42 -25.64 -12.44
C HIS A 130 68.30 -25.30 -13.92
N SER A 131 67.54 -24.24 -14.21
CA SER A 131 67.82 -23.35 -15.33
C SER A 131 67.22 -21.99 -15.00
N GLY A 132 68.09 -21.04 -14.68
CA GLY A 132 67.72 -19.66 -14.42
C GLY A 132 67.32 -18.92 -15.69
N SER A 133 66.64 -17.79 -15.49
CA SER A 133 66.69 -16.62 -16.37
C SER A 133 66.22 -15.41 -15.55
N PRO A 134 67.11 -14.46 -15.24
CA PRO A 134 66.78 -13.14 -14.72
C PRO A 134 66.45 -12.17 -15.87
N LEU A 135 65.71 -11.10 -15.54
CA LEU A 135 65.30 -9.96 -16.37
C LEU A 135 64.03 -10.15 -17.22
N GLU A 136 62.93 -9.53 -16.80
CA GLU A 136 62.37 -8.43 -17.59
C GLU A 136 61.46 -7.53 -16.74
N SER A 137 62.07 -6.44 -16.30
CA SER A 137 61.41 -5.20 -15.89
C SER A 137 60.80 -4.51 -17.11
N ALA A 138 59.48 -4.29 -17.16
CA ALA A 138 58.90 -3.10 -17.79
C ALA A 138 57.38 -3.00 -17.60
N SER A 139 57.00 -1.97 -16.84
CA SER A 139 56.02 -0.98 -17.31
C SER A 139 54.63 -1.50 -17.69
N ARG A 140 53.79 -1.78 -16.68
CA ARG A 140 52.34 -1.66 -16.85
C ARG A 140 51.88 -0.39 -16.16
N LYS A 141 51.80 0.68 -16.95
CA LYS A 141 51.23 1.97 -16.58
C LYS A 141 49.89 1.75 -15.87
N GLU A 142 49.88 2.18 -14.62
CA GLU A 142 48.71 2.45 -13.81
C GLU A 142 47.91 3.56 -14.51
N GLN A 143 47.00 3.14 -15.40
CA GLN A 143 45.95 3.99 -15.92
C GLN A 143 44.88 4.09 -14.85
N ASP A 144 45.06 5.10 -14.01
CA ASP A 144 44.05 5.64 -13.12
C ASP A 144 42.78 5.90 -13.97
N PRO A 145 41.66 5.17 -13.75
CA PRO A 145 40.44 5.46 -14.47
C PRO A 145 40.06 6.90 -14.09
N PRO A 146 39.68 7.76 -15.06
CA PRO A 146 39.28 9.11 -14.73
C PRO A 146 38.18 9.00 -13.68
N ARG A 147 38.48 9.50 -12.46
CA ARG A 147 37.50 9.85 -11.44
C ARG A 147 36.58 10.86 -12.10
N ARG A 148 35.62 10.34 -12.88
CA ARG A 148 34.47 11.05 -13.37
C ARG A 148 33.77 11.41 -12.09
N VAL A 149 34.00 12.64 -11.66
CA VAL A 149 33.28 13.29 -10.57
C VAL A 149 31.85 13.35 -11.09
N THR A 150 31.14 12.24 -10.98
CA THR A 150 29.71 12.14 -11.16
C THR A 150 29.14 12.89 -9.96
N ARG A 151 29.19 14.22 -10.06
CA ARG A 151 28.11 15.06 -9.58
C ARG A 151 26.88 14.65 -10.39
N VAL A 152 26.37 13.44 -10.14
CA VAL A 152 24.97 13.12 -10.38
C VAL A 152 24.27 13.95 -9.33
N ALA A 153 24.10 15.24 -9.64
CA ALA A 153 23.10 16.06 -8.98
C ALA A 153 21.85 15.19 -8.98
N ALA A 154 21.37 14.85 -7.78
CA ALA A 154 20.21 13.99 -7.59
C ALA A 154 19.03 14.68 -8.29
N ALA A 155 18.87 14.40 -9.58
CA ALA A 155 17.84 14.98 -10.39
C ALA A 155 16.54 14.44 -9.81
N LYS A 156 15.75 15.34 -9.19
CA LYS A 156 14.45 15.02 -8.61
C LYS A 156 13.64 14.28 -9.67
N LYS A 157 13.54 12.95 -9.53
CA LYS A 157 12.95 12.07 -10.55
C LYS A 157 11.50 12.52 -10.75
N LYS A 158 11.19 13.07 -11.92
CA LYS A 158 9.83 13.52 -12.24
C LYS A 158 8.92 12.29 -12.27
N PHE A 159 7.82 12.34 -11.53
CA PHE A 159 6.85 11.24 -11.45
C PHE A 159 5.92 11.28 -12.67
N LEU A 160 6.40 10.75 -13.80
CA LEU A 160 5.69 10.74 -15.08
C LEU A 160 4.56 9.70 -15.06
N LEU A 161 3.45 9.99 -15.75
CA LEU A 161 2.26 9.12 -15.74
C LEU A 161 2.58 7.70 -16.22
N GLY A 162 3.37 7.56 -17.28
CA GLY A 162 3.82 6.26 -17.78
C GLY A 162 4.58 5.44 -16.72
N ASP A 163 5.49 6.08 -15.98
CA ASP A 163 6.21 5.41 -14.89
C ASP A 163 5.25 4.99 -13.75
N VAL A 164 4.19 5.76 -13.48
CA VAL A 164 3.19 5.39 -12.46
C VAL A 164 2.42 4.14 -12.88
N ILE A 165 2.01 4.10 -14.15
CA ILE A 165 1.23 3.00 -14.71
C ILE A 165 2.04 1.70 -14.65
N CYS A 166 3.27 1.70 -15.19
CA CYS A 166 4.15 0.52 -15.18
C CYS A 166 4.49 0.02 -13.78
N ASN A 167 4.82 0.93 -12.85
CA ASN A 167 5.37 0.50 -11.56
C ASN A 167 4.31 0.23 -10.50
N PHE A 168 3.12 0.85 -10.57
CA PHE A 168 2.16 0.84 -9.46
C PHE A 168 0.76 0.39 -9.82
N VAL A 169 0.33 0.52 -11.07
CA VAL A 169 -1.04 0.20 -11.46
C VAL A 169 -1.12 -1.16 -12.14
N ASN A 170 -0.34 -1.34 -13.20
CA ASN A 170 -0.35 -2.58 -13.98
C ASN A 170 1.08 -2.92 -14.45
N PRO A 171 1.76 -3.86 -13.76
CA PRO A 171 3.12 -4.28 -14.07
C PRO A 171 3.28 -5.01 -15.40
N SER A 172 2.18 -5.45 -16.02
CA SER A 172 2.21 -6.11 -17.34
C SER A 172 2.49 -5.11 -18.47
N ILE A 173 2.36 -3.81 -18.21
CA ILE A 173 2.69 -2.77 -19.20
C ILE A 173 4.19 -2.54 -19.17
N THR A 174 4.84 -2.77 -20.30
CA THR A 174 6.28 -2.56 -20.46
C THR A 174 6.61 -1.14 -20.92
N ARG A 175 7.90 -0.79 -20.88
CA ARG A 175 8.41 0.46 -21.46
C ARG A 175 8.14 0.54 -22.97
N GLU A 176 8.18 -0.59 -23.69
CA GLU A 176 7.88 -0.60 -25.13
C GLU A 176 6.45 -0.13 -25.41
N ASN A 177 5.46 -0.56 -24.62
CA ASN A 177 4.07 -0.13 -24.77
C ASN A 177 3.91 1.40 -24.55
N ILE A 178 4.66 1.97 -23.62
CA ILE A 178 4.69 3.43 -23.37
C ILE A 178 5.28 4.15 -24.58
N ASP A 179 6.40 3.67 -25.10
CA ASP A 179 7.10 4.30 -26.22
C ASP A 179 6.26 4.21 -27.52
N GLU A 180 5.58 3.08 -27.74
CA GLU A 180 4.61 2.93 -28.83
C GLU A 180 3.46 3.93 -28.67
N ALA A 181 2.86 4.03 -27.48
CA ALA A 181 1.80 5.00 -27.21
C ALA A 181 2.25 6.45 -27.43
N LEU A 182 3.47 6.80 -27.01
CA LEU A 182 4.05 8.14 -27.24
C LEU A 182 4.29 8.41 -28.73
N THR A 183 4.69 7.40 -29.49
CA THR A 183 4.89 7.50 -30.95
C THR A 183 3.54 7.76 -31.64
N ARG A 184 2.52 6.93 -31.38
CA ARG A 184 1.18 7.12 -31.94
C ARG A 184 0.54 8.45 -31.51
N GLN A 185 0.82 8.92 -30.29
CA GLN A 185 0.34 10.22 -29.82
C GLN A 185 0.95 11.37 -30.65
N LYS A 186 2.24 11.29 -31.00
CA LYS A 186 2.94 12.34 -31.76
C LYS A 186 2.49 12.42 -33.22
N GLU A 187 2.10 11.29 -33.81
CA GLU A 187 1.68 11.20 -35.21
C GLU A 187 0.29 11.80 -35.47
N ARG A 188 -0.54 11.94 -34.43
CA ARG A 188 -1.92 12.43 -34.55
C ARG A 188 -2.03 13.94 -34.34
N ASN A 189 -2.85 14.60 -35.16
CA ASN A 189 -3.18 16.01 -35.04
C ASN A 189 -4.72 16.20 -35.08
N PRO A 190 -5.38 16.67 -34.00
CA PRO A 190 -4.80 17.16 -32.75
C PRO A 190 -4.17 16.05 -31.90
N ARG A 191 -3.17 16.41 -31.09
CA ARG A 191 -2.46 15.48 -30.21
C ARG A 191 -3.39 14.97 -29.10
N PRO A 192 -3.80 13.69 -29.08
CA PRO A 192 -4.73 13.17 -28.08
C PRO A 192 -4.09 13.07 -26.69
N LEU A 193 -4.91 12.93 -25.65
CA LEU A 193 -4.44 12.66 -24.28
C LEU A 193 -3.71 11.31 -24.22
N PHE A 194 -2.55 11.27 -23.57
CA PHE A 194 -1.71 10.07 -23.50
C PHE A 194 -2.45 8.87 -22.89
N GLY A 195 -3.26 9.10 -21.83
CA GLY A 195 -4.09 8.06 -21.23
C GLY A 195 -5.11 7.46 -22.21
N ASN A 196 -5.69 8.26 -23.09
CA ASN A 196 -6.65 7.78 -24.09
C ASN A 196 -5.95 6.92 -25.14
N VAL A 197 -4.73 7.28 -25.58
CA VAL A 197 -3.94 6.47 -26.52
C VAL A 197 -3.59 5.11 -25.93
N LEU A 198 -3.25 5.06 -24.63
CA LEU A 198 -2.99 3.80 -23.92
C LEU A 198 -4.23 2.90 -23.83
N VAL A 199 -5.41 3.49 -23.65
CA VAL A 199 -6.69 2.75 -23.65
C VAL A 199 -7.03 2.24 -25.05
N GLU A 200 -6.85 3.07 -26.09
CA GLU A 200 -7.07 2.68 -27.47
C GLU A 200 -6.14 1.54 -27.93
N LEU A 201 -4.92 1.47 -27.38
CA LEU A 201 -3.98 0.38 -27.61
C LEU A 201 -4.37 -0.93 -26.92
N GLY A 202 -5.37 -0.91 -26.02
CA GLY A 202 -5.74 -2.06 -25.21
C GLY A 202 -4.69 -2.44 -24.16
N SER A 203 -3.66 -1.61 -23.96
CA SER A 203 -2.61 -1.87 -22.97
C SER A 203 -3.09 -1.57 -21.54
N VAL A 204 -4.09 -0.69 -21.39
CA VAL A 204 -4.55 -0.16 -20.09
C VAL A 204 -6.06 0.03 -20.12
N SER A 205 -6.75 -0.25 -19.01
CA SER A 205 -8.18 0.08 -18.89
C SER A 205 -8.39 1.56 -18.49
N PRO A 206 -9.57 2.15 -18.78
CA PRO A 206 -9.88 3.51 -18.34
C PRO A 206 -9.75 3.70 -16.81
N GLU A 207 -10.17 2.70 -16.04
CA GLU A 207 -10.11 2.70 -14.57
C GLU A 207 -8.66 2.73 -14.05
N GLU A 208 -7.76 2.03 -14.73
CA GLU A 208 -6.32 2.02 -14.42
C GLU A 208 -5.68 3.40 -14.69
N VAL A 209 -6.09 4.08 -15.76
CA VAL A 209 -5.63 5.45 -16.05
C VAL A 209 -6.09 6.41 -14.95
N ASP A 210 -7.35 6.34 -14.52
CA ASP A 210 -7.88 7.18 -13.43
C ASP A 210 -7.15 6.92 -12.11
N LYS A 211 -6.89 5.64 -11.81
CA LYS A 211 -6.12 5.24 -10.64
C LYS A 211 -4.70 5.81 -10.69
N ALA A 212 -4.03 5.74 -11.84
CA ALA A 212 -2.68 6.31 -12.02
C ALA A 212 -2.66 7.83 -11.85
N LEU A 213 -3.64 8.54 -12.40
CA LEU A 213 -3.78 9.99 -12.25
C LEU A 213 -4.02 10.39 -10.78
N SER A 214 -4.83 9.61 -10.05
CA SER A 214 -5.07 9.84 -8.63
C SER A 214 -3.79 9.69 -7.79
N LEU A 215 -2.95 8.69 -8.10
CA LEU A 215 -1.66 8.46 -7.45
C LEU A 215 -0.68 9.60 -7.77
N GLN A 216 -0.58 10.00 -9.05
CA GLN A 216 0.26 11.11 -9.47
C GLN A 216 -0.12 12.42 -8.77
N LYS A 217 -1.42 12.69 -8.61
CA LYS A 217 -1.94 13.86 -7.90
C LYS A 217 -1.49 13.87 -6.43
N ARG A 218 -1.63 12.74 -5.73
CA ARG A 218 -1.19 12.58 -4.33
C ARG A 218 0.33 12.78 -4.19
N TYR A 219 1.11 12.17 -5.08
CA TYR A 219 2.57 12.29 -5.06
C TYR A 219 3.02 13.74 -5.29
N ARG A 220 2.33 14.47 -6.18
CA ARG A 220 2.58 15.90 -6.38
C ARG A 220 2.27 16.71 -5.13
N GLN A 221 1.17 16.44 -4.42
CA GLN A 221 0.83 17.16 -3.19
C GLN A 221 1.86 16.96 -2.08
N GLN A 222 2.41 15.75 -1.92
CA GLN A 222 3.41 15.43 -0.88
C GLN A 222 4.80 16.03 -1.14
N ASN A 223 5.16 16.28 -2.40
CA ASN A 223 6.50 16.77 -2.78
C ASN A 223 6.61 18.30 -2.86
N PHE A 224 5.52 19.01 -2.60
CA PHE A 224 5.41 20.47 -2.62
C PHE A 224 5.25 21.09 -1.22
N THR A 225 5.10 20.27 -0.17
CA THR A 225 5.23 20.64 1.24
C THR A 225 6.67 20.45 1.70
#